data_AF-A0AAF0EVP4-F1
#
_entry.id   AF-A0AAF0EVP4-F1
#
_cell.length_a   1.000
_cell.length_b   1.000
_cell.length_c   1.000
_cell.angle_alpha   90.00
_cell.angle_beta   90.00
_cell.angle_gamma   90.00
#
_symmetry.space_group_name_H-M   'P 1'
#
loop_
_entity.id
_entity.type
_entity.pdbx_description
1 polymer ?
#
loop_
_entity_poly.entity_id
_entity_poly.type
_entity_poly.pdbx_seq_one_letter_code
_entity_poly.pdbx_strand_id
1 'polypeptide(L)'
;MDMTWNTATSGMCIVFKTWHVQSAGSFVFSLAIVFAIGVGYEYLKRHISQLDAALARRSDDALTRRRYDVLPTSREAPVYVCC
;
A
#
# COMPACT_ATOMS: atom_id res chain seq x y z
N MET A 1 2.50 -15.41 -42.85
CA MET A 1 3.01 -14.10 -42.41
C MET A 1 1.87 -13.43 -41.68
N ASP A 2 1.93 -13.39 -40.37
CA ASP A 2 0.87 -12.78 -39.56
C ASP A 2 1.51 -11.66 -38.74
N MET A 3 0.94 -10.47 -38.86
CA MET A 3 1.54 -9.22 -38.42
C MET A 3 1.42 -9.07 -36.91
N THR A 4 2.32 -8.31 -36.30
CA THR A 4 2.32 -7.98 -34.85
C THR A 4 1.06 -7.25 -34.36
N TRP A 5 0.17 -6.87 -35.28
CA TRP A 5 -1.13 -6.25 -35.04
C TRP A 5 -2.27 -7.17 -35.51
N ASN A 6 -2.26 -8.44 -35.07
CA ASN A 6 -3.34 -9.38 -35.34
C ASN A 6 -4.44 -9.26 -34.27
N THR A 7 -5.66 -8.95 -34.69
CA THR A 7 -6.88 -8.90 -33.85
C THR A 7 -7.57 -10.26 -33.72
N ALA A 8 -6.83 -11.36 -33.92
CA ALA A 8 -7.33 -12.71 -33.70
C ALA A 8 -7.48 -12.99 -32.20
N THR A 9 -8.67 -12.78 -31.67
CA THR A 9 -9.04 -13.08 -30.26
C THR A 9 -9.11 -14.58 -29.97
N SER A 10 -8.92 -15.45 -30.97
CA SER A 10 -8.88 -16.90 -30.83
C SER A 10 -7.49 -17.36 -30.42
N GLY A 11 -7.27 -17.55 -29.12
CA GLY A 11 -6.12 -18.30 -28.60
C GLY A 11 -5.03 -17.51 -27.88
N MET A 12 -5.33 -16.28 -27.46
CA MET A 12 -4.38 -15.46 -26.70
C MET A 12 -4.30 -15.92 -25.22
N CYS A 13 -3.08 -16.05 -24.69
CA CYS A 13 -2.82 -16.34 -23.28
C CYS A 13 -2.51 -15.02 -22.55
N ILE A 14 -3.37 -14.59 -21.62
CA ILE A 14 -3.23 -13.28 -20.97
C ILE A 14 -2.18 -13.30 -19.83
N VAL A 15 -2.19 -14.35 -18.98
CA VAL A 15 -1.28 -14.43 -17.80
C VAL A 15 -0.67 -15.82 -17.61
N PHE A 16 -1.46 -16.89 -17.79
CA PHE A 16 -1.01 -18.28 -17.69
C PHE A 16 -1.38 -19.04 -18.97
N LYS A 17 -0.57 -20.02 -19.36
CA LYS A 17 -0.81 -20.85 -20.56
C LYS A 17 -2.16 -21.59 -20.52
N THR A 18 -2.67 -21.85 -19.31
CA THR A 18 -3.98 -22.49 -19.06
C THR A 18 -5.15 -21.52 -19.18
N TRP A 19 -4.93 -20.20 -19.05
CA TRP A 19 -5.98 -19.21 -19.22
C TRP A 19 -6.13 -18.90 -20.72
N HIS A 20 -6.81 -19.79 -21.42
CA HIS A 20 -7.04 -19.72 -22.85
C HIS A 20 -8.41 -19.11 -23.15
N VAL A 21 -8.44 -17.93 -23.78
CA VAL A 21 -9.68 -17.30 -24.22
C VAL A 21 -10.01 -17.78 -25.63
N GLN A 22 -11.04 -18.63 -25.75
CA GLN A 22 -11.51 -19.20 -27.03
C GLN A 22 -12.83 -18.60 -27.53
N SER A 23 -13.52 -17.76 -26.74
CA SER A 23 -14.85 -17.20 -27.08
C SER A 23 -15.00 -15.77 -26.60
N ALA A 24 -15.87 -14.98 -27.24
CA ALA A 24 -16.11 -13.57 -26.89
C ALA A 24 -16.55 -13.39 -25.42
N GLY A 25 -17.29 -14.36 -24.87
CA GLY A 25 -17.69 -14.33 -23.46
C GLY A 25 -16.53 -14.52 -22.48
N SER A 26 -15.57 -15.39 -22.79
CA SER A 26 -14.40 -15.60 -21.94
C SER A 26 -13.40 -14.44 -22.01
N PHE A 27 -13.45 -13.63 -23.08
CA PHE A 27 -12.67 -12.40 -23.21
C PHE A 27 -13.18 -11.29 -22.28
N VAL A 28 -14.49 -11.05 -22.23
CA VAL A 28 -15.07 -10.04 -21.33
C VAL A 28 -14.84 -10.42 -19.87
N PHE A 29 -14.96 -11.71 -19.55
CA PHE A 29 -14.70 -12.22 -18.20
C PHE A 29 -13.23 -12.03 -17.80
N SER A 30 -12.28 -12.28 -18.69
CA SER A 30 -10.86 -12.07 -18.39
C SER A 30 -10.51 -10.59 -18.20
N LEU A 31 -11.09 -9.71 -19.01
CA LEU A 31 -11.00 -8.26 -18.83
C LEU A 31 -11.55 -7.83 -17.47
N ALA A 32 -12.72 -8.34 -17.08
CA ALA A 32 -13.32 -8.03 -15.78
C ALA A 32 -12.44 -8.50 -14.61
N ILE A 33 -11.82 -9.68 -14.71
CA ILE A 33 -10.91 -10.16 -13.66
C ILE A 33 -9.64 -9.32 -13.59
N VAL A 34 -8.98 -9.03 -14.72
CA VAL A 34 -7.77 -8.20 -14.73
C VAL A 34 -8.06 -6.82 -14.14
N PHE A 35 -9.20 -6.24 -14.50
CA PHE A 35 -9.67 -4.99 -13.91
C PHE A 35 -9.90 -5.11 -12.40
N ALA A 36 -10.60 -6.15 -11.95
CA ALA A 36 -10.86 -6.39 -10.54
C ALA A 36 -9.57 -6.58 -9.72
N ILE A 37 -8.57 -7.27 -10.29
CA ILE A 37 -7.24 -7.42 -9.68
C ILE A 37 -6.55 -6.06 -9.59
N GLY A 38 -6.59 -5.25 -10.64
CA GLY A 38 -5.99 -3.91 -10.64
C GLY A 38 -6.62 -2.99 -9.58
N VAL A 39 -7.96 -2.93 -9.53
CA VAL A 39 -8.69 -2.16 -8.53
C VAL A 39 -8.43 -2.69 -7.12
N GLY A 40 -8.48 -4.02 -6.95
CA GLY A 40 -8.22 -4.68 -5.66
C GLY A 40 -6.80 -4.42 -5.16
N TYR A 41 -5.81 -4.42 -6.06
CA TYR A 41 -4.42 -4.11 -5.71
C TYR A 41 -4.27 -2.66 -5.24
N GLU A 42 -4.85 -1.69 -5.95
CA GLU A 42 -4.82 -0.29 -5.53
C GLU A 42 -5.59 -0.06 -4.22
N TYR A 43 -6.69 -0.78 -4.01
CA TYR A 43 -7.41 -0.74 -2.75
C TYR A 43 -6.57 -1.26 -1.58
N LEU A 44 -5.92 -2.42 -1.77
CA LEU A 44 -5.04 -3.02 -0.78
C LEU A 44 -3.84 -2.14 -0.48
N LYS A 45 -3.23 -1.56 -1.50
CA LYS A 45 -2.11 -0.62 -1.36
C LYS A 45 -2.50 0.57 -0.48
N ARG A 46 -3.67 1.18 -0.72
CA ARG A 46 -4.19 2.27 0.11
C ARG A 46 -4.43 1.84 1.56
N HIS A 47 -4.97 0.62 1.77
CA HIS A 47 -5.20 0.09 3.12
C HIS A 47 -3.90 -0.10 3.90
N ILE A 48 -2.88 -0.65 3.25
CA ILE A 48 -1.56 -0.81 3.86
C ILE A 48 -0.99 0.56 4.24
N SER A 49 -1.05 1.55 3.35
CA SER A 49 -0.57 2.92 3.67
C SER A 49 -1.31 3.56 4.84
N GLN A 50 -2.62 3.32 4.98
CA GLN A 50 -3.40 3.85 6.11
C GLN A 50 -3.03 3.16 7.43
N LEU A 51 -2.85 1.84 7.41
CA LEU A 51 -2.40 1.09 8.59
C LEU A 51 -1.00 1.53 9.02
N ASP A 52 -0.08 1.69 8.07
CA ASP A 52 1.29 2.13 8.33
C ASP A 52 1.30 3.54 8.96
N ALA A 53 0.48 4.46 8.44
CA ALA A 53 0.31 5.79 9.04
C ALA A 53 -0.28 5.74 10.46
N ALA A 54 -1.21 4.81 10.74
CA ALA A 54 -1.76 4.63 12.08
C ALA A 54 -0.75 4.05 13.06
N LEU A 55 0.10 3.12 12.61
CA LEU A 55 1.18 2.54 13.40
C LEU A 55 2.29 3.56 13.66
N ALA A 56 2.68 4.34 12.66
CA ALA A 56 3.67 5.42 12.79
C ALA A 56 3.27 6.45 13.86
N ARG A 57 2.00 6.85 13.91
CA ARG A 57 1.48 7.75 14.97
C ARG A 57 1.64 7.17 16.36
N ARG A 58 1.35 5.87 16.54
CA ARG A 58 1.51 5.19 17.83
C ARG A 58 2.98 5.08 18.24
N SER A 59 3.88 4.83 17.30
CA SER A 59 5.32 4.82 17.58
C SER A 59 5.83 6.23 17.93
N ASP A 60 5.37 7.26 17.23
CA ASP A 60 5.76 8.65 17.49
C ASP A 60 5.28 9.12 18.86
N ASP A 61 4.05 8.77 19.28
CA ASP A 61 3.56 9.07 20.63
C ASP A 61 4.42 8.39 21.71
N ALA A 62 4.82 7.14 21.49
CA ALA A 62 5.68 6.40 22.39
C ALA A 62 7.10 7.02 22.50
N LEU A 63 7.66 7.47 21.38
CA LEU A 63 8.93 8.18 21.33
C LEU A 63 8.83 9.59 21.93
N THR A 64 7.73 10.30 21.71
CA THR A 64 7.46 11.62 22.27
C THR A 64 7.37 11.55 23.80
N ARG A 65 6.66 10.55 24.35
CA ARG A 65 6.62 10.31 25.80
C ARG A 65 8.03 10.10 26.38
N ARG A 66 8.84 9.25 25.75
CA ARG A 66 10.25 9.07 26.18
C ARG A 66 11.08 10.35 26.09
N ARG A 67 10.85 11.19 25.07
CA ARG A 67 11.59 12.45 24.91
C ARG A 67 11.27 13.46 26.01
N TYR A 68 10.04 13.51 26.52
CA TYR A 68 9.67 14.39 27.64
C TYR A 68 10.29 13.95 28.97
N ASP A 69 10.44 12.64 29.22
CA ASP A 69 11.11 12.14 30.44
C ASP A 69 12.62 12.47 30.46
N VAL A 70 13.23 12.62 29.28
CA VAL A 70 14.67 12.92 29.15
C VAL A 70 14.92 14.43 29.03
N LEU A 71 13.87 15.28 28.95
CA LEU A 71 14.08 16.71 29.09
C LEU A 71 14.52 17.00 30.54
N PRO A 72 15.74 17.51 30.76
CA PRO A 72 16.13 17.91 32.10
C PRO A 72 15.16 19.01 32.52
N THR A 73 14.67 18.95 33.75
CA THR A 73 13.88 20.01 34.40
C THR A 73 14.75 21.26 34.50
N SER A 74 14.97 21.95 33.39
CA SER A 74 15.67 23.22 33.37
C SER A 74 14.68 24.25 33.89
N ARG A 75 14.98 24.75 35.10
CA ARG A 75 14.40 25.91 35.81
C ARG A 75 13.46 25.54 36.95
N GLU A 76 14.07 25.40 38.13
CA GLU A 76 13.67 25.88 39.47
C GLU A 76 14.45 25.01 40.48
N ALA A 77 15.40 25.48 41.29
CA ALA A 77 15.40 26.73 42.04
C ALA A 77 16.83 27.28 42.22
N PRO A 78 17.05 28.61 42.18
CA PRO A 78 18.19 29.20 42.86
C PRO A 78 17.97 29.04 44.37
N VAL A 79 18.73 28.15 44.99
CA VAL A 79 18.89 28.14 46.45
C VAL A 79 19.56 29.46 46.81
N TYR A 80 18.80 30.39 47.39
CA TYR A 80 19.36 31.57 48.06
C TYR A 80 20.33 31.07 49.13
N VAL A 81 21.62 31.25 48.86
CA VAL A 81 22.71 31.07 49.82
C VAL A 81 22.55 32.20 50.84
N CYS A 82 22.04 31.87 52.02
CA CYS A 82 22.02 32.78 53.15
C CYS A 82 23.44 32.88 53.72
N CYS A 83 23.88 34.12 53.97
CA CYS A 83 25.17 34.51 54.55
C CYS A 83 25.52 33.80 55.85
#